data_AF-A0A2I2Z897-F1
#
_entry.id   AF-A0A2I2Z897-F1
#
_cell.length_a   1.000
_cell.length_b   1.000
_cell.length_c   1.000
_cell.angle_alpha   90.00
_cell.angle_beta   90.00
_cell.angle_gamma   90.00
#
_symmetry.space_group_name_H-M   'P 1'
#
loop_
_entity.id
_entity.type
_entity.pdbx_description
1 polymer ?
#
loop_
_entity_poly.entity_id
_entity_poly.type
_entity_poly.pdbx_seq_one_letter_code
_entity_poly.pdbx_strand_id
1 'polypeptide(L)'
;MPKVSILSSFESRLMKLENSIIPVHKQTENLQRLQENVEKTLSCLDHVISYYHVASDTEKIIREGPTGRLEEYLGSMAKIQKAVEYFQDNSPDSPELNKVKLLFERGKEALESEFRSLMTRHSKVVSPVLILDLISGDDDLEAQEDVALETSCLASSPPWRPLVPKRWRTSQTTSRMTRTRSTTCRRTAPCTSSPAMPSSSCSSFWTSRRRQVPCWPPKRPALRPPATALSSASGC
;
A
#
# COMPACT_ATOMS: atom_id res chain seq x y z
N MET A 1 -42.25 -6.55 63.11
CA MET A 1 -40.90 -6.98 62.69
C MET A 1 -40.35 -6.01 61.63
N PRO A 2 -39.68 -4.91 62.05
CA PRO A 2 -39.27 -3.81 61.15
C PRO A 2 -38.10 -4.14 60.19
N LYS A 3 -37.37 -5.24 60.42
CA LYS A 3 -36.25 -5.64 59.55
C LYS A 3 -36.70 -6.15 58.17
N VAL A 4 -37.87 -6.79 58.09
CA VAL A 4 -38.37 -7.41 56.85
C VAL A 4 -38.81 -6.35 55.82
N SER A 5 -39.45 -5.27 56.27
CA SER A 5 -39.86 -4.15 55.41
C SER A 5 -38.68 -3.36 54.85
N ILE A 6 -37.60 -3.23 55.62
CA ILE A 6 -36.40 -2.52 55.19
C ILE A 6 -35.70 -3.28 54.07
N LEU A 7 -35.50 -4.60 54.20
CA LEU A 7 -34.88 -5.42 53.16
C LEU A 7 -35.72 -5.45 51.88
N SER A 8 -37.04 -5.59 51.99
CA SER A 8 -37.95 -5.50 50.85
C SER A 8 -37.85 -4.15 50.11
N SER A 9 -37.68 -3.04 50.85
CA SER A 9 -37.49 -1.72 50.24
C SER A 9 -36.16 -1.58 49.49
N PHE A 10 -35.08 -2.17 50.02
CA PHE A 10 -33.77 -2.18 49.36
C PHE A 10 -33.80 -3.03 48.10
N GLU A 11 -34.38 -4.22 48.16
CA GLU A 11 -34.52 -5.11 47.02
C GLU A 11 -35.33 -4.47 45.88
N SER A 12 -36.46 -3.81 46.19
CA SER A 12 -37.24 -3.07 45.19
C SER A 12 -36.45 -1.93 44.54
N ARG A 13 -35.64 -1.20 45.32
CA ARG A 13 -34.80 -0.12 44.80
C ARG A 13 -33.64 -0.65 43.94
N LEU A 14 -33.03 -1.75 44.35
CA LEU A 14 -31.97 -2.42 43.58
C LEU A 14 -32.52 -2.95 42.25
N MET A 15 -33.68 -3.60 42.26
CA MET A 15 -34.32 -4.08 41.04
C MET A 15 -34.65 -2.93 40.08
N LYS A 16 -35.17 -1.80 40.59
CA LYS A 16 -35.42 -0.60 39.78
C LYS A 16 -34.13 -0.02 39.20
N LEU A 17 -33.06 0.00 39.99
CA LEU A 17 -31.75 0.48 39.56
C LEU A 17 -31.18 -0.41 38.46
N GLU A 18 -31.18 -1.72 38.66
CA GLU A 18 -30.70 -2.71 37.68
C GLU A 18 -31.43 -2.56 36.34
N ASN A 19 -32.76 -2.47 36.38
CA ASN A 19 -33.60 -2.26 35.20
C ASN A 19 -33.29 -0.94 34.47
N SER A 20 -32.77 0.07 35.17
CA SER A 20 -32.37 1.35 34.58
C SER A 20 -30.92 1.37 34.08
N ILE A 21 -30.00 0.67 34.74
CA ILE A 21 -28.56 0.75 34.48
C ILE A 21 -28.12 -0.21 33.37
N ILE A 22 -28.61 -1.45 33.36
CA ILE A 22 -28.28 -2.44 32.34
C ILE A 22 -28.54 -1.94 30.91
N PRO A 23 -29.72 -1.36 30.57
CA PRO A 23 -29.96 -0.89 29.20
C PRO A 23 -29.04 0.26 28.82
N VAL A 24 -28.67 1.15 29.75
CA VAL A 24 -27.71 2.23 29.51
C VAL A 24 -26.35 1.65 29.15
N HIS A 25 -25.83 0.66 29.90
CA HIS A 25 -24.56 0.02 29.56
C HIS A 25 -24.59 -0.66 28.18
N LYS A 26 -25.69 -1.37 27.86
CA LYS A 26 -25.86 -1.99 26.53
C LYS A 26 -25.89 -0.94 25.40
N GLN A 27 -26.60 0.17 25.61
CA GLN A 27 -26.63 1.27 24.66
C GLN A 27 -25.25 1.90 24.47
N THR A 28 -24.52 2.14 25.57
CA THR A 28 -23.15 2.67 25.53
C THR A 28 -22.20 1.74 24.80
N GLU A 29 -22.26 0.43 25.06
CA GLU A 29 -21.42 -0.56 24.37
C GLU A 29 -21.75 -0.64 22.86
N ASN A 30 -23.02 -0.56 22.49
CA ASN A 30 -23.43 -0.50 21.09
C ASN A 30 -22.94 0.79 20.40
N LEU A 31 -23.01 1.92 21.08
CA LEU A 31 -22.46 3.19 20.58
C LEU A 31 -20.94 3.12 20.39
N GLN A 32 -20.21 2.49 21.33
CA GLN A 32 -18.77 2.27 21.20
C GLN A 32 -18.45 1.40 19.99
N ARG A 33 -19.18 0.29 19.78
CA ARG A 33 -19.01 -0.54 18.57
C ARG A 33 -19.27 0.24 17.28
N LEU A 34 -20.32 1.07 17.27
CA LEU A 34 -20.64 1.92 16.12
C LEU A 34 -19.51 2.92 15.84
N GLN A 35 -18.99 3.56 16.90
CA GLN A 35 -17.86 4.48 16.81
C GLN A 35 -16.63 3.77 16.23
N GLU A 36 -16.26 2.60 16.75
CA GLU A 36 -15.14 1.82 16.21
C GLU A 36 -15.31 1.47 14.74
N ASN A 37 -16.54 1.14 14.30
CA ASN A 37 -16.81 0.84 12.90
C ASN A 37 -16.59 2.06 12.00
N VAL A 38 -17.01 3.24 12.48
CA VAL A 38 -16.78 4.51 11.78
C VAL A 38 -15.29 4.79 11.68
N GLU A 39 -14.54 4.67 12.78
CA GLU A 39 -13.09 4.89 12.82
C GLU A 39 -12.33 3.93 11.90
N LYS A 40 -12.68 2.63 11.90
CA LYS A 40 -12.10 1.62 10.99
C LYS A 40 -12.38 1.95 9.52
N THR A 41 -13.59 2.41 9.22
CA THR A 41 -13.97 2.79 7.85
C THR A 41 -13.20 4.02 7.39
N LEU A 42 -13.08 5.05 8.25
CA LEU A 42 -12.28 6.24 7.96
C LEU A 42 -10.82 5.88 7.72
N SER A 43 -10.21 5.08 8.60
CA SER A 43 -8.82 4.64 8.45
C SER A 43 -8.59 3.84 7.15
N CYS A 44 -9.55 3.00 6.76
CA CYS A 44 -9.49 2.27 5.49
C CYS A 44 -9.54 3.21 4.28
N LEU A 45 -10.41 4.23 4.31
CA LEU A 45 -10.49 5.23 3.25
C LEU A 45 -9.22 6.07 3.17
N ASP A 46 -8.68 6.54 4.30
CA ASP A 46 -7.42 7.29 4.34
C ASP A 46 -6.26 6.47 3.77
N HIS A 47 -6.23 5.16 4.06
CA HIS A 47 -5.24 4.26 3.50
C HIS A 47 -5.32 4.18 1.96
N VAL A 48 -6.53 4.02 1.40
CA VAL A 48 -6.73 3.99 -0.06
C VAL A 48 -6.36 5.32 -0.71
N ILE A 49 -6.83 6.44 -0.14
CA ILE A 49 -6.55 7.79 -0.66
C ILE A 49 -5.05 8.08 -0.69
N SER A 50 -4.30 7.60 0.33
CA SER A 50 -2.86 7.84 0.41
C SER A 50 -2.10 7.40 -0.85
N TYR A 51 -2.47 6.27 -1.47
CA TYR A 51 -1.80 5.76 -2.67
C TYR A 51 -1.96 6.66 -3.91
N TYR A 52 -3.09 7.38 -4.01
CA TYR A 52 -3.34 8.30 -5.13
C TYR A 52 -2.47 9.57 -5.04
N HIS A 53 -1.97 9.91 -3.85
CA HIS A 53 -1.08 11.05 -3.65
C HIS A 53 0.41 10.70 -3.81
N VAL A 54 0.80 9.43 -3.65
CA VAL A 54 2.20 8.98 -3.67
C VAL A 54 2.98 9.52 -4.87
N ALA A 55 2.39 9.47 -6.07
CA ALA A 55 3.07 9.97 -7.26
C ALA A 55 3.39 11.47 -7.17
N SER A 56 2.47 12.29 -6.66
CA SER A 56 2.67 13.74 -6.52
C SER A 56 3.68 14.06 -5.41
N ASP A 57 3.57 13.36 -4.29
CA ASP A 57 4.37 13.65 -3.09
C ASP A 57 5.84 13.28 -3.27
N THR A 58 6.10 12.23 -4.05
CA THR A 58 7.47 11.71 -4.27
C THR A 58 8.13 12.23 -5.54
N GLU A 59 7.37 12.80 -6.48
CA GLU A 59 7.89 13.26 -7.79
C GLU A 59 9.03 14.27 -7.65
N LYS A 60 8.94 15.19 -6.69
CA LYS A 60 10.02 16.16 -6.43
C LYS A 60 11.31 15.45 -6.03
N ILE A 61 11.23 14.51 -5.09
CA ILE A 61 12.39 13.77 -4.57
C ILE A 61 13.02 12.93 -5.69
N ILE A 62 12.21 12.22 -6.48
CA ILE A 62 12.69 11.41 -7.60
C ILE A 62 13.37 12.27 -8.67
N ARG A 63 12.83 13.47 -8.95
CA ARG A 63 13.42 14.38 -9.93
C ARG A 63 14.76 14.95 -9.49
N GLU A 64 14.93 15.27 -8.21
CA GLU A 64 16.15 15.88 -7.71
C GLU A 64 17.29 14.86 -7.47
N GLY A 65 16.97 13.56 -7.44
CA GLY A 65 17.95 12.48 -7.38
C GLY A 65 18.48 12.14 -5.98
N PRO A 66 19.16 10.99 -5.82
CA PRO A 66 19.61 10.49 -4.52
C PRO A 66 20.89 11.14 -3.95
N THR A 67 21.56 12.01 -4.71
CA THR A 67 22.87 12.58 -4.33
C THR A 67 22.80 13.27 -2.96
N GLY A 68 23.57 12.77 -1.99
CA GLY A 68 23.65 13.35 -0.63
C GLY A 68 22.43 13.09 0.27
N ARG A 69 21.42 12.34 -0.18
CA ARG A 69 20.18 12.04 0.57
C ARG A 69 19.60 10.67 0.24
N LEU A 70 20.47 9.67 0.20
CA LEU A 70 20.10 8.31 -0.23
C LEU A 70 18.95 7.72 0.61
N GLU A 71 18.96 7.90 1.92
CA GLU A 71 17.95 7.31 2.81
C GLU A 71 16.54 7.87 2.56
N GLU A 72 16.40 9.19 2.47
CA GLU A 72 15.12 9.86 2.15
C GLU A 72 14.60 9.43 0.77
N TYR A 73 15.52 9.32 -0.19
CA TYR A 73 15.21 8.87 -1.54
C TYR A 73 14.71 7.42 -1.56
N LEU A 74 15.39 6.51 -0.86
CA LEU A 74 14.98 5.12 -0.73
C LEU A 74 13.64 4.97 0.00
N GLY A 75 13.38 5.79 1.03
CA GLY A 75 12.08 5.86 1.68
C GLY A 75 10.96 6.26 0.71
N SER A 76 11.24 7.20 -0.20
CA SER A 76 10.31 7.59 -1.27
C SER A 76 10.10 6.48 -2.29
N MET A 77 11.17 5.80 -2.70
CA MET A 77 11.11 4.63 -3.59
C MET A 77 10.27 3.49 -3.01
N ALA A 78 10.40 3.22 -1.70
CA ALA A 78 9.60 2.21 -1.01
C ALA A 78 8.10 2.58 -0.99
N LYS A 79 7.76 3.87 -0.82
CA LYS A 79 6.36 4.35 -0.92
C LYS A 79 5.81 4.15 -2.33
N ILE A 80 6.58 4.50 -3.37
CA ILE A 80 6.19 4.29 -4.77
C ILE A 80 5.97 2.80 -5.04
N GLN A 81 6.88 1.94 -4.56
CA GLN A 81 6.75 0.49 -4.74
C GLN A 81 5.47 -0.06 -4.11
N LYS A 82 5.14 0.34 -2.87
CA LYS A 82 3.87 -0.05 -2.23
C LYS A 82 2.65 0.40 -3.03
N ALA A 83 2.69 1.60 -3.62
CA ALA A 83 1.61 2.07 -4.50
C ALA A 83 1.52 1.23 -5.79
N VAL A 84 2.65 0.83 -6.37
CA VAL A 84 2.68 -0.07 -7.53
C VAL A 84 2.03 -1.42 -7.19
N GLU A 85 2.35 -2.01 -6.05
CA GLU A 85 1.74 -3.26 -5.57
C GLU A 85 0.23 -3.08 -5.36
N TYR A 86 -0.18 -2.03 -4.66
CA TYR A 86 -1.60 -1.71 -4.43
C TYR A 86 -2.39 -1.60 -5.74
N PHE A 87 -1.91 -0.80 -6.71
CA PHE A 87 -2.64 -0.62 -7.96
C PHE A 87 -2.58 -1.85 -8.87
N GLN A 88 -1.55 -2.70 -8.79
CA GLN A 88 -1.52 -3.97 -9.53
C GLN A 88 -2.63 -4.92 -9.07
N ASP A 89 -2.82 -5.02 -7.75
CA ASP A 89 -3.79 -5.96 -7.17
C ASP A 89 -5.24 -5.46 -7.29
N ASN A 90 -5.45 -4.13 -7.24
CA ASN A 90 -6.78 -3.54 -7.18
C ASN A 90 -7.25 -2.92 -8.51
N SER A 91 -6.34 -2.45 -9.38
CA SER A 91 -6.68 -1.68 -10.59
C SER A 91 -5.58 -1.77 -11.67
N PRO A 92 -5.37 -2.96 -12.29
CA PRO A 92 -4.18 -3.27 -13.10
C PRO A 92 -4.03 -2.48 -14.41
N ASP A 93 -5.11 -1.90 -14.93
CA ASP A 93 -5.11 -1.13 -16.19
C ASP A 93 -5.32 0.38 -15.96
N SER A 94 -5.15 0.84 -14.71
CA SER A 94 -5.36 2.23 -14.33
C SER A 94 -4.22 3.16 -14.81
N PRO A 95 -4.51 4.42 -15.18
CA PRO A 95 -3.48 5.40 -15.49
C PRO A 95 -2.59 5.72 -14.28
N GLU A 96 -3.13 5.60 -13.06
CA GLU A 96 -2.40 5.77 -11.82
C GLU A 96 -1.27 4.75 -11.70
N LEU A 97 -1.53 3.48 -11.99
CA LEU A 97 -0.51 2.43 -11.99
C LEU A 97 0.62 2.76 -12.97
N ASN A 98 0.28 3.19 -14.17
CA ASN A 98 1.27 3.55 -15.19
C ASN A 98 2.13 4.73 -14.72
N LYS A 99 1.52 5.72 -14.07
CA LYS A 99 2.25 6.87 -13.50
C LYS A 99 3.26 6.43 -12.44
N VAL A 100 2.84 5.63 -11.46
CA VAL A 100 3.75 5.20 -10.38
C VAL A 100 4.82 4.22 -10.88
N LYS A 101 4.52 3.35 -11.86
CA LYS A 101 5.52 2.48 -12.50
C LYS A 101 6.59 3.29 -13.24
N LEU A 102 6.20 4.29 -14.03
CA LEU A 102 7.15 5.13 -14.74
C LEU A 102 8.01 5.94 -13.76
N LEU A 103 7.41 6.45 -12.68
CA LEU A 103 8.14 7.16 -11.64
C LEU A 103 9.15 6.24 -10.93
N PHE A 104 8.79 4.98 -10.70
CA PHE A 104 9.67 3.97 -10.12
C PHE A 104 10.86 3.63 -11.03
N GLU A 105 10.63 3.45 -12.33
CA GLU A 105 11.71 3.18 -13.28
C GLU A 105 12.68 4.37 -13.39
N ARG A 106 12.17 5.60 -13.51
CA ARG A 106 13.00 6.81 -13.42
C ARG A 106 13.81 6.85 -12.12
N GLY A 107 13.18 6.43 -11.03
CA GLY A 107 13.80 6.38 -9.72
C GLY A 107 15.00 5.41 -9.67
N LYS A 108 14.87 4.26 -10.34
CA LYS A 108 15.94 3.27 -10.49
C LYS A 108 17.08 3.78 -11.38
N GLU A 109 16.77 4.39 -12.51
CA GLU A 109 17.77 4.98 -13.41
C GLU A 109 18.65 6.02 -12.69
N ALA A 110 18.04 6.87 -11.86
CA ALA A 110 18.78 7.83 -11.04
C ALA A 110 19.69 7.16 -9.99
N LEU A 111 19.25 6.07 -9.37
CA LEU A 111 20.08 5.29 -8.45
C LEU A 111 21.28 4.65 -9.16
N GLU A 112 21.07 4.09 -10.35
CA GLU A 112 22.17 3.54 -11.14
C GLU A 112 23.17 4.63 -11.55
N SER A 113 22.68 5.80 -11.94
CA SER A 113 23.53 6.95 -12.26
C SER A 113 24.36 7.40 -11.06
N GLU A 114 23.75 7.52 -9.87
CA GLU A 114 24.47 7.87 -8.65
C GLU A 114 25.50 6.81 -8.26
N PHE A 115 25.16 5.53 -8.39
CA PHE A 115 26.12 4.45 -8.13
C PHE A 115 27.35 4.56 -9.05
N ARG A 116 27.13 4.75 -10.35
CA ARG A 116 28.23 4.97 -11.32
C ARG A 116 29.05 6.21 -10.93
N SER A 117 28.39 7.31 -10.59
CA SER A 117 29.07 8.55 -10.18
C SER A 117 29.93 8.35 -8.93
N LEU A 118 29.46 7.57 -7.95
CA LEU A 118 30.21 7.28 -6.74
C LEU A 118 31.46 6.45 -7.04
N MET A 119 31.31 5.40 -7.86
CA MET A 119 32.43 4.57 -8.29
C MET A 119 33.47 5.39 -9.05
N THR A 120 33.07 6.18 -10.05
CA THR A 120 34.01 7.01 -10.82
C THR A 120 34.70 8.06 -9.95
N ARG A 121 34.02 8.64 -8.96
CA ARG A 121 34.59 9.68 -8.10
C ARG A 121 35.59 9.12 -7.09
N HIS A 122 35.35 7.92 -6.57
CA HIS A 122 36.09 7.38 -5.43
C HIS A 122 37.08 6.27 -5.80
N SER A 123 36.89 5.59 -6.94
CA SER A 123 37.86 4.63 -7.47
C SER A 123 39.00 5.35 -8.18
N LYS A 124 40.06 5.68 -7.44
CA LYS A 124 41.28 6.30 -7.96
C LYS A 124 42.37 5.25 -8.14
N VAL A 125 43.21 5.45 -9.15
CA VAL A 125 44.39 4.61 -9.36
C VAL A 125 45.33 4.74 -8.17
N VAL A 126 45.90 3.61 -7.75
CA VAL A 126 46.90 3.58 -6.67
C VAL A 126 48.21 4.16 -7.21
N SER A 127 48.84 5.07 -6.45
CA SER A 127 50.12 5.66 -6.84
C SER A 127 51.21 4.57 -6.90
N PRO A 128 52.06 4.55 -7.95
CA PRO A 128 53.18 3.61 -8.02
C PRO A 128 54.11 3.67 -6.80
N VAL A 129 54.28 4.85 -6.20
CA VAL A 129 55.08 5.00 -4.97
C VAL A 129 54.45 4.24 -3.81
N LEU A 130 53.13 4.35 -3.62
CA LEU A 130 52.43 3.59 -2.58
C LEU A 130 52.50 2.09 -2.84
N ILE A 131 52.48 1.65 -4.11
CA ILE A 131 52.65 0.23 -4.46
C ILE A 131 54.05 -0.25 -4.04
N LEU A 132 55.09 0.53 -4.34
CA LEU A 132 56.46 0.20 -3.96
C LEU A 132 56.64 0.23 -2.44
N ASP A 133 56.06 1.18 -1.73
CA ASP A 133 56.11 1.26 -0.27
C ASP A 133 55.43 0.05 0.38
N LEU A 134 54.27 -0.38 -0.16
CA LEU A 134 53.56 -1.58 0.32
C LEU A 134 54.34 -2.87 0.06
N ILE A 135 55.01 -2.99 -1.09
CA ILE A 135 55.86 -4.15 -1.42
C ILE A 135 57.14 -4.15 -0.56
N SER A 136 57.71 -2.97 -0.32
CA SER A 136 58.97 -2.84 0.42
C SER A 136 58.78 -2.95 1.95
N GLY A 137 57.56 -2.75 2.44
CA GLY A 137 57.20 -2.89 3.85
C GLY A 137 56.94 -4.33 4.32
N ASP A 138 56.88 -5.30 3.41
CA ASP A 138 56.58 -6.70 3.72
C ASP A 138 57.82 -7.53 4.14
N ASP A 139 59.05 -7.00 4.01
CA ASP A 139 60.28 -7.70 4.43
C ASP A 139 60.56 -7.63 5.96
N ASP A 140 59.77 -6.86 6.74
CA ASP A 140 59.92 -6.72 8.21
C ASP A 140 58.67 -7.19 9.02
N LEU A 141 57.69 -7.84 8.39
CA LEU A 141 56.47 -8.33 9.04
C LEU A 141 56.42 -9.86 9.14
N GLU A 142 57.44 -10.46 9.77
CA GLU A 142 57.19 -11.68 10.55
C GLU A 142 56.52 -11.28 11.88
N ALA A 143 55.28 -11.76 12.05
CA ALA A 143 54.49 -11.78 13.29
C ALA A 143 53.82 -10.47 13.75
N GLN A 144 52.69 -10.10 13.12
CA GLN A 144 51.49 -9.72 13.89
C GLN A 144 50.21 -9.90 13.08
N GLU A 145 49.69 -11.14 13.05
CA GLU A 145 48.30 -11.42 12.68
C GLU A 145 47.38 -10.85 13.77
N ASP A 146 47.00 -9.58 13.68
CA ASP A 146 45.75 -9.05 14.26
C ASP A 146 45.58 -7.57 13.84
N VAL A 147 45.15 -7.36 12.60
CA VAL A 147 44.51 -6.09 12.22
C VAL A 147 43.14 -6.44 11.69
N ALA A 148 42.17 -6.43 12.61
CA ALA A 148 40.76 -6.37 12.30
C ALA A 148 40.50 -5.13 11.44
N LEU A 149 40.60 -5.27 10.12
CA LEU A 149 39.98 -4.36 9.17
C LEU A 149 38.49 -4.40 9.46
N GLU A 150 37.98 -3.40 10.17
CA GLU A 150 36.56 -3.19 10.41
C GLU A 150 35.85 -3.13 9.06
N THR A 151 35.37 -4.30 8.66
CA THR A 151 34.50 -4.50 7.51
C THR A 151 33.07 -4.19 7.96
N SER A 152 32.87 -3.02 8.56
CA SER A 152 31.61 -2.62 9.21
C SER A 152 30.50 -2.29 8.21
N CYS A 153 30.81 -2.18 6.92
CA CYS A 153 29.83 -1.79 5.89
C CYS A 153 29.08 -2.96 5.23
N LEU A 154 29.55 -4.21 5.36
CA LEU A 154 28.95 -5.36 4.68
C LEU A 154 27.95 -6.15 5.56
N ALA A 155 27.93 -5.92 6.87
CA ALA A 155 27.14 -6.72 7.81
C ALA A 155 25.69 -6.23 8.03
N SER A 156 25.32 -5.04 7.55
CA SER A 156 23.98 -4.46 7.82
C SER A 156 23.06 -4.36 6.60
N SER A 157 23.46 -4.87 5.43
CA SER A 157 22.56 -4.94 4.29
C SER A 157 21.59 -6.13 4.42
N PRO A 158 20.26 -5.92 4.45
CA PRO A 158 19.33 -7.00 4.14
C PRO A 158 19.71 -7.59 2.78
N PRO A 159 19.51 -8.90 2.54
CA PRO A 159 19.74 -9.45 1.23
C PRO A 159 18.79 -8.73 0.26
N TRP A 160 19.36 -7.90 -0.61
CA TRP A 160 18.66 -7.34 -1.75
C TRP A 160 18.10 -8.53 -2.54
N ARG A 161 16.84 -8.88 -2.29
CA ARG A 161 16.10 -9.77 -3.18
C ARG A 161 15.58 -8.89 -4.30
N PRO A 162 16.04 -9.06 -5.54
CA PRO A 162 15.31 -8.52 -6.66
C PRO A 162 13.89 -9.11 -6.58
N LEU A 163 12.88 -8.26 -6.40
CA LEU A 163 11.49 -8.66 -6.51
C LEU A 163 11.23 -8.94 -7.98
N VAL A 164 11.49 -10.18 -8.38
CA VAL A 164 11.08 -10.66 -9.68
C VAL A 164 9.55 -10.81 -9.64
N PRO A 165 8.78 -10.11 -10.50
CA PRO A 165 7.32 -10.25 -10.53
C PRO A 165 6.94 -11.72 -10.75
N LYS A 166 5.95 -12.26 -10.01
CA LYS A 166 5.53 -13.68 -10.12
C LYS A 166 4.92 -14.07 -11.49
N ARG A 167 4.92 -13.19 -12.49
CA ARG A 167 4.19 -13.34 -13.76
C ARG A 167 5.09 -13.34 -15.00
N TRP A 168 6.13 -14.16 -15.00
CA TRP A 168 6.88 -14.51 -16.22
C TRP A 168 7.17 -16.01 -16.25
N ARG A 169 6.13 -16.83 -16.05
CA ARG A 169 6.18 -18.22 -16.55
C ARG A 169 5.63 -18.19 -17.97
N THR A 170 6.54 -18.07 -18.93
CA THR A 170 6.23 -18.20 -20.36
C THR A 170 5.57 -19.55 -20.63
N SER A 171 4.55 -19.51 -21.48
CA SER A 171 3.76 -20.63 -21.96
C SER A 171 4.61 -21.83 -22.37
N GLN A 172 4.38 -22.98 -21.73
CA GLN A 172 4.65 -24.27 -22.34
C GLN A 172 3.33 -24.99 -22.53
N THR A 173 2.85 -24.93 -23.77
CA THR A 173 1.88 -25.82 -24.35
C THR A 173 2.46 -27.24 -24.28
N THR A 174 1.92 -28.08 -23.40
CA THR A 174 2.11 -29.54 -23.51
C THR A 174 0.74 -30.18 -23.47
N SER A 175 0.24 -30.44 -24.68
CA SER A 175 -0.84 -31.35 -24.97
C SER A 175 -0.54 -32.71 -24.32
N ARG A 176 -1.46 -33.21 -23.50
CA ARG A 176 -1.47 -34.63 -23.12
C ARG A 176 -2.91 -35.13 -23.06
N MET A 177 -3.27 -35.90 -24.08
CA MET A 177 -4.44 -36.77 -24.18
C MET A 177 -4.67 -37.55 -22.89
N THR A 178 -5.89 -37.48 -22.36
CA THR A 178 -6.45 -38.52 -21.48
C THR A 178 -7.71 -39.10 -22.12
N ARG A 179 -7.44 -40.15 -22.90
CA ARG A 179 -8.20 -41.40 -23.07
C ARG A 179 -9.63 -41.41 -22.47
N THR A 180 -10.60 -41.35 -23.36
CA THR A 180 -12.00 -41.74 -23.14
C THR A 180 -12.11 -43.17 -22.63
N ARG A 181 -12.97 -43.39 -21.62
CA ARG A 181 -13.67 -44.68 -21.46
C ARG A 181 -15.08 -44.44 -20.92
N SER A 182 -16.05 -44.61 -21.81
CA SER A 182 -17.50 -44.66 -21.54
C SER A 182 -17.89 -46.05 -21.05
N THR A 183 -18.81 -46.11 -20.07
CA THR A 183 -19.76 -47.20 -19.73
C THR A 183 -20.40 -46.81 -18.38
N THR A 184 -21.69 -46.83 -18.07
CA THR A 184 -22.96 -47.17 -18.74
C THR A 184 -24.07 -46.63 -17.82
N CYS A 185 -25.18 -46.15 -18.38
CA CYS A 185 -26.36 -45.70 -17.65
C CYS A 185 -27.04 -46.83 -16.84
N ARG A 186 -27.69 -46.48 -15.71
CA ARG A 186 -29.03 -47.00 -15.36
C ARG A 186 -29.82 -45.99 -14.53
N ARG A 187 -31.07 -45.77 -14.98
CA ARG A 187 -32.16 -45.05 -14.30
C ARG A 187 -32.74 -45.89 -13.16
N THR A 188 -33.27 -45.24 -12.12
CA THR A 188 -34.66 -45.40 -11.62
C THR A 188 -35.01 -44.29 -10.63
N ALA A 189 -36.18 -43.66 -10.82
CA ALA A 189 -36.95 -42.89 -9.83
C ALA A 189 -37.85 -43.90 -9.02
N PRO A 190 -38.73 -43.54 -8.04
CA PRO A 190 -39.50 -42.30 -7.88
C PRO A 190 -39.69 -41.76 -6.43
N CYS A 191 -40.45 -40.67 -6.36
CA CYS A 191 -40.79 -39.78 -5.24
C CYS A 191 -41.74 -40.39 -4.19
N THR A 192 -41.73 -39.87 -2.95
CA THR A 192 -42.94 -39.64 -2.12
C THR A 192 -42.73 -38.57 -1.01
N SER A 193 -43.74 -37.68 -0.91
CA SER A 193 -44.25 -36.91 0.25
C SER A 193 -43.46 -35.74 0.88
N SER A 194 -44.05 -34.54 0.75
CA SER A 194 -43.85 -33.25 1.47
C SER A 194 -44.45 -33.26 2.91
N PRO A 195 -44.64 -32.14 3.65
CA PRO A 195 -44.02 -30.78 3.63
C PRO A 195 -43.61 -30.24 5.03
N ALA A 196 -42.80 -29.18 5.08
CA ALA A 196 -42.86 -28.17 6.16
C ALA A 196 -42.21 -26.84 5.71
N MET A 197 -42.97 -25.74 5.83
CA MET A 197 -42.55 -24.34 5.65
C MET A 197 -41.63 -23.88 6.81
N PRO A 198 -40.80 -22.84 6.61
CA PRO A 198 -41.25 -21.52 7.05
C PRO A 198 -40.91 -20.37 6.08
N SER A 199 -41.44 -19.22 6.49
CA SER A 199 -41.83 -18.01 5.78
C SER A 199 -40.73 -17.00 5.46
N SER A 200 -41.13 -16.12 4.53
CA SER A 200 -40.79 -14.70 4.34
C SER A 200 -39.47 -14.32 3.64
N SER A 201 -39.65 -13.94 2.36
CA SER A 201 -39.21 -12.70 1.67
C SER A 201 -37.74 -12.27 1.77
N CYS A 202 -37.01 -11.96 0.69
CA CYS A 202 -37.39 -11.32 -0.56
C CYS A 202 -36.58 -11.90 -1.73
N SER A 203 -37.22 -11.98 -2.89
CA SER A 203 -36.59 -12.34 -4.15
C SER A 203 -36.39 -11.10 -5.01
N SER A 204 -35.22 -11.13 -5.67
CA SER A 204 -34.93 -10.68 -7.03
C SER A 204 -34.79 -9.20 -7.40
N PHE A 205 -33.83 -9.02 -8.33
CA PHE A 205 -33.78 -8.00 -9.39
C PHE A 205 -33.32 -6.59 -8.99
N TRP A 206 -32.09 -6.22 -9.40
CA TRP A 206 -31.90 -5.36 -10.56
C TRP A 206 -30.58 -5.68 -11.27
N THR A 207 -30.72 -5.82 -12.58
CA THR A 207 -29.73 -6.02 -13.61
C THR A 207 -28.93 -4.75 -13.88
N SER A 208 -27.74 -4.97 -14.45
CA SER A 208 -26.96 -4.04 -15.28
C SER A 208 -27.66 -2.74 -15.71
N ARG A 209 -27.15 -1.61 -15.20
CA ARG A 209 -27.14 -0.36 -15.97
C ARG A 209 -25.79 0.32 -15.82
N ARG A 210 -24.95 0.05 -16.82
CA ARG A 210 -23.89 0.92 -17.32
C ARG A 210 -24.38 2.37 -17.33
N ARG A 211 -23.90 3.21 -16.41
CA ARG A 211 -23.76 4.65 -16.63
C ARG A 211 -22.27 4.95 -16.55
N GLN A 212 -21.69 5.26 -17.71
CA GLN A 212 -20.44 6.01 -17.76
C GLN A 212 -20.64 7.29 -16.97
N VAL A 213 -19.87 7.46 -15.91
CA VAL A 213 -19.68 8.77 -15.28
C VAL A 213 -18.26 9.18 -15.67
N PRO A 214 -18.07 10.21 -16.52
CA PRO A 214 -16.74 10.71 -16.83
C PRO A 214 -16.14 11.35 -15.57
N CYS A 215 -14.96 10.88 -15.17
CA CYS A 215 -14.12 11.53 -14.17
C CYS A 215 -13.58 12.86 -14.72
N TRP A 216 -14.14 14.00 -14.31
CA TRP A 216 -13.47 15.32 -14.41
C TRP A 216 -13.83 16.19 -13.20
N PRO A 217 -12.90 16.97 -12.65
CA PRO A 217 -13.21 18.01 -11.67
C PRO A 217 -13.87 19.21 -12.40
N PRO A 218 -14.71 20.02 -11.73
CA PRO A 218 -15.26 21.23 -12.34
C PRO A 218 -14.13 22.24 -12.56
N LYS A 219 -13.96 22.70 -13.82
CA LYS A 219 -13.14 23.87 -14.16
C LYS A 219 -13.66 25.08 -13.37
N ARG A 220 -12.83 25.66 -12.49
CA ARG A 220 -13.07 27.00 -11.94
C ARG A 220 -13.16 28.00 -13.11
N PRO A 221 -14.18 28.88 -13.15
CA PRO A 221 -14.17 29.99 -14.10
C PRO A 221 -13.01 30.93 -13.77
N ALA A 222 -12.27 31.32 -14.81
CA ALA A 222 -11.19 32.30 -14.72
C ALA A 222 -11.73 33.63 -14.22
N LEU A 223 -11.20 34.13 -13.10
CA LEU A 223 -11.36 35.53 -12.73
C LEU A 223 -10.73 36.38 -13.83
N ARG A 224 -11.52 37.29 -14.42
CA ARG A 224 -11.02 38.34 -15.32
C ARG A 224 -9.99 39.20 -14.55
N PRO A 225 -8.83 39.52 -15.14
CA PRO A 225 -8.00 40.60 -14.63
C PRO A 225 -8.70 41.95 -14.87
N PRO A 226 -8.49 42.96 -14.01
CA PRO A 226 -9.04 44.30 -14.19
C PRO A 226 -8.43 44.98 -15.42
N ALA A 227 -9.27 45.76 -16.12
CA ALA A 227 -8.90 46.50 -17.31
C ALA A 227 -7.78 47.51 -17.01
N THR A 228 -6.65 47.37 -17.69
CA THR A 228 -5.66 48.44 -17.86
C THR A 228 -6.30 49.55 -18.70
N ALA A 229 -6.45 50.73 -18.10
CA ALA A 229 -6.82 51.94 -18.81
C ALA A 229 -5.76 52.26 -19.87
N LEU A 230 -6.16 52.24 -21.14
CA LEU A 230 -5.41 52.90 -22.21
C LEU A 230 -5.50 54.40 -21.97
N SER A 231 -4.39 55.02 -21.57
CA SER A 231 -4.19 56.46 -21.77
C SER A 231 -3.68 56.65 -23.19
N SER A 232 -4.60 56.96 -24.10
CA SER A 232 -4.27 57.44 -25.44
C SER A 232 -3.97 58.93 -25.38
N ALA A 233 -2.82 59.27 -25.97
CA ALA A 233 -2.37 60.61 -26.26
C ALA A 233 -3.45 61.48 -26.91
N SER A 234 -3.63 62.69 -26.38
CA SER A 234 -4.16 63.83 -27.12
C SER A 234 -2.97 64.67 -27.58
N GLY A 235 -2.62 64.52 -28.86
CA GLY A 235 -1.90 65.55 -29.61
C GLY A 235 -2.93 66.46 -30.28
N CYS A 236 -2.90 67.73 -29.88
CA CYS A 236 -3.20 68.95 -30.64
C CYS A 236 -2.64 70.11 -29.79
#